data_AF-T0ZB75-F1
#
_entry.id   AF-T0ZB75-F1
#
_cell.length_a   1.000
_cell.length_b   1.000
_cell.length_c   1.000
_cell.angle_alpha   90.00
_cell.angle_beta   90.00
_cell.angle_gamma   90.00
#
_symmetry.space_group_name_H-M   'P 1'
#
loop_
_entity.id
_entity.type
_entity.pdbx_description
1 polymer ?
#
loop_
_entity_poly.entity_id
_entity_poly.type
_entity_poly.pdbx_seq_one_letter_code
_entity_poly.pdbx_strand_id
1 'polypeptide(L)'
;DMLFGPVEVDETVFGGVRHGKRGRGAEGKVLAAVAVELLSPKGFGRCRLQIIPNAETETLKAFLRKHIKPGSTIYTDGLLS
;
A
#
# COMPACT_ATOMS: atom_id res chain seq x y z
N ASP A 1 3.34 -14.99 5.85
CA ASP A 1 2.32 -14.72 6.89
C ASP A 1 1.50 -13.48 6.51
N MET A 2 0.18 -13.52 6.69
CA MET A 2 -0.77 -12.48 6.26
C MET A 2 -1.17 -11.58 7.44
N LEU A 3 -1.49 -10.32 7.12
CA LEU A 3 -2.08 -9.36 8.05
C LEU A 3 -3.54 -9.71 8.31
N PHE A 4 -4.04 -9.40 9.51
CA PHE A 4 -5.43 -9.70 9.91
C PHE A 4 -6.04 -8.58 10.76
N GLY A 5 -7.38 -8.48 10.77
CA GLY A 5 -8.12 -7.46 11.48
C GLY A 5 -8.20 -6.14 10.70
N PRO A 6 -8.23 -5.00 11.39
CA PRO A 6 -8.11 -3.66 10.78
C PRO A 6 -6.75 -3.46 10.11
N VAL A 7 -6.74 -3.15 8.82
CA VAL A 7 -5.51 -2.92 8.04
C VAL A 7 -5.65 -1.64 7.22
N GLU A 8 -4.72 -0.71 7.39
CA GLU A 8 -4.57 0.46 6.53
C GLU A 8 -3.72 0.10 5.31
N VAL A 9 -4.16 0.52 4.13
CA VAL A 9 -3.47 0.27 2.86
C VAL A 9 -3.35 1.56 2.06
N ASP A 10 -2.11 1.85 1.67
CA ASP A 10 -1.75 3.05 0.91
C ASP A 10 -0.65 2.73 -0.12
N GLU A 11 -0.39 3.67 -1.02
CA GLU A 11 0.68 3.64 -2.00
C GLU A 11 1.63 4.81 -1.79
N THR A 12 2.92 4.51 -1.74
CA THR A 12 3.95 5.53 -1.58
C THR A 12 4.97 5.48 -2.71
N VAL A 13 5.61 6.62 -2.96
CA VAL A 13 6.58 6.78 -4.04
C VAL A 13 7.94 7.12 -3.44
N PHE A 14 8.90 6.22 -3.59
CA PHE A 14 10.29 6.40 -3.15
C PHE A 14 11.17 6.91 -4.30
N GLY A 15 11.92 7.98 -4.08
CA GLY A 15 12.90 8.49 -5.03
C GLY A 15 13.40 9.87 -4.62
N GLY A 16 14.71 10.10 -4.75
CA GLY A 16 15.35 11.37 -4.38
C GLY A 16 14.80 12.57 -5.15
N VAL A 17 15.08 13.78 -4.63
CA VAL A 17 14.69 15.04 -5.29
C VAL A 17 15.30 15.09 -6.68
N ARG A 18 14.46 15.17 -7.71
CA ARG A 18 14.88 15.38 -9.11
C ARG A 18 14.07 16.51 -9.72
N HIS A 19 14.71 17.30 -10.58
CA HIS A 19 14.03 18.29 -11.41
C HIS A 19 13.15 17.55 -12.45
N GLY A 20 11.86 17.87 -12.51
CA GLY A 20 10.90 17.22 -13.42
C GLY A 20 9.51 17.00 -12.80
N LYS A 21 8.69 16.12 -13.43
CA LYS A 21 7.36 15.75 -12.94
C LYS A 21 7.42 15.32 -11.46
N ARG A 22 6.45 15.77 -10.65
CA ARG A 22 6.28 15.39 -9.24
C ARG A 22 5.19 14.32 -9.13
N GLY A 23 5.18 13.56 -8.03
CA GLY A 23 4.16 12.51 -7.80
C GLY A 23 4.35 11.21 -8.59
N ARG A 24 3.25 10.47 -8.79
CA ARG A 24 3.17 9.20 -9.54
C ARG A 24 3.60 9.42 -11.00
N GLY A 25 4.40 8.50 -11.56
CA GLY A 25 4.86 8.57 -12.95
C GLY A 25 6.02 9.55 -13.22
N ALA A 26 6.69 10.04 -12.19
CA ALA A 26 7.96 10.76 -12.32
C ALA A 26 9.10 9.78 -12.60
N GLU A 27 9.96 10.08 -13.58
CA GLU A 27 11.08 9.21 -13.95
C GLU A 27 12.02 8.94 -12.77
N GLY A 28 12.42 7.66 -12.61
CA GLY A 28 13.36 7.23 -11.58
C GLY A 28 12.78 7.11 -10.17
N LYS A 29 11.45 7.11 -10.02
CA LYS A 29 10.80 6.80 -8.73
C LYS A 29 10.26 5.37 -8.68
N VAL A 30 10.32 4.78 -7.50
CA VAL A 30 9.81 3.45 -7.18
C VAL A 30 8.46 3.61 -6.49
N LEU A 31 7.42 3.01 -7.05
CA LEU A 31 6.11 2.94 -6.42
C LEU A 31 6.03 1.68 -5.54
N ALA A 32 5.47 1.81 -4.34
CA ALA A 32 5.28 0.70 -3.41
C ALA A 32 3.91 0.74 -2.76
N ALA A 33 3.25 -0.42 -2.69
CA ALA A 33 2.09 -0.61 -1.83
C ALA A 33 2.54 -0.92 -0.40
N VAL A 34 1.85 -0.32 0.56
CA VAL A 34 2.08 -0.46 2.00
C VAL A 34 0.77 -0.97 2.62
N ALA A 35 0.85 -1.98 3.49
CA ALA A 35 -0.26 -2.40 4.34
C ALA A 35 0.20 -2.50 5.79
N VAL A 36 -0.54 -1.93 6.73
CA VAL A 36 -0.19 -1.90 8.16
C VAL A 36 -1.39 -2.30 9.01
N GLU A 37 -1.18 -3.22 9.95
CA GLU A 37 -2.21 -3.55 10.96
C GLU A 37 -2.44 -2.38 11.91
N LEU A 38 -3.70 -2.08 12.19
CA LEU A 38 -4.09 -1.10 13.20
C LEU A 38 -4.43 -1.83 14.49
N LEU A 39 -3.68 -1.53 15.56
CA LEU A 39 -3.88 -2.12 16.88
C LEU A 39 -4.84 -1.26 17.71
N SER A 40 -5.69 -1.93 18.50
CA SER A 40 -6.58 -1.29 19.47
C SER A 40 -5.94 -1.26 20.86
N PRO A 41 -6.08 -0.18 21.66
CA PRO A 41 -6.82 1.05 21.37
C PRO A 41 -6.06 2.04 20.47
N LYS A 42 -4.75 1.84 20.29
CA LYS A 42 -3.89 2.66 19.43
C LYS A 42 -2.61 1.89 19.09
N GLY A 43 -2.09 2.10 17.88
CA GLY A 43 -0.76 1.65 17.48
C GLY A 43 -0.77 0.93 16.15
N PHE A 44 0.43 0.55 15.70
CA PHE A 44 0.65 -0.17 14.45
C PHE A 44 1.25 -1.53 14.74
N GLY A 45 0.72 -2.55 14.07
CA GLY A 45 1.21 -3.91 14.14
C GLY A 45 2.18 -4.21 13.01
N ARG A 46 2.00 -5.36 12.37
CA ARG A 46 2.90 -5.81 11.30
C ARG A 46 2.63 -5.00 10.03
N CYS A 47 3.68 -4.80 9.24
CA CYS A 47 3.64 -4.10 7.96
C CYS A 47 4.03 -5.02 6.80
N ARG A 48 3.47 -4.78 5.61
CA ARG A 48 3.89 -5.36 4.34
C ARG A 48 4.16 -4.22 3.36
N LEU A 49 5.33 -4.25 2.76
CA LEU A 49 5.75 -3.34 1.72
C LEU A 49 6.08 -4.15 0.46
N GLN A 50 5.53 -3.76 -0.68
CA GLN A 50 5.87 -4.39 -1.96
C GLN A 50 6.03 -3.32 -3.03
N ILE A 51 7.13 -3.38 -3.78
CA ILE A 51 7.30 -2.60 -5.00
C ILE A 51 6.25 -3.05 -6.02
N ILE A 52 5.49 -2.11 -6.56
CA ILE A 52 4.44 -2.38 -7.53
C ILE A 52 4.75 -1.66 -8.85
N PRO A 53 4.43 -2.27 -10.01
CA PRO A 53 4.72 -1.68 -11.32
C PRO A 53 3.89 -0.42 -11.62
N ASN A 54 2.68 -0.33 -11.06
CA ASN A 54 1.74 0.76 -11.27
C ASN A 54 0.72 0.83 -10.11
N ALA A 55 -0.05 1.92 -10.06
CA ALA A 55 -1.10 2.17 -9.07
C ALA A 55 -2.49 1.72 -9.57
N GLU A 56 -2.53 0.67 -10.39
CA GLU A 56 -3.78 0.19 -10.99
C GLU A 56 -4.51 -0.76 -10.04
N THR A 57 -5.84 -0.78 -10.15
CA THR A 57 -6.73 -1.58 -9.30
C THR A 57 -6.35 -3.05 -9.26
N GLU A 58 -5.96 -3.66 -10.39
CA GLU A 58 -5.60 -5.08 -10.43
C GLU A 58 -4.26 -5.37 -9.73
N THR A 59 -3.28 -4.47 -9.85
CA THR A 59 -2.00 -4.55 -9.13
C THR A 59 -2.23 -4.46 -7.63
N LEU A 60 -3.09 -3.54 -7.19
CA LEU A 60 -3.45 -3.39 -5.78
C LEU A 60 -4.24 -4.60 -5.27
N LYS A 61 -5.23 -5.10 -6.01
CA LYS A 61 -5.97 -6.31 -5.63
C LYS A 61 -5.03 -7.52 -5.49
N ALA A 62 -4.03 -7.66 -6.36
CA ALA A 62 -3.04 -8.72 -6.25
C ALA A 62 -2.19 -8.57 -4.97
N PHE A 63 -1.78 -7.34 -4.63
CA PHE A 63 -1.09 -7.05 -3.37
C PHE A 63 -1.94 -7.38 -2.14
N LEU A 64 -3.23 -6.98 -2.13
CA LEU A 64 -4.16 -7.25 -1.04
C LEU A 64 -4.35 -8.76 -0.83
N ARG A 65 -4.64 -9.51 -1.90
CA ARG A 65 -4.85 -10.97 -1.85
C ARG A 65 -3.62 -11.73 -1.34
N LYS A 66 -2.42 -11.21 -1.63
CA LYS A 66 -1.16 -11.83 -1.19
C LYS A 66 -0.86 -11.57 0.29
N HIS A 67 -1.29 -10.43 0.84
CA HIS A 67 -0.81 -9.95 2.15
C HIS A 67 -1.87 -9.84 3.23
N ILE A 68 -3.16 -9.79 2.88
CA ILE A 68 -4.24 -9.54 3.83
C ILE A 68 -5.19 -10.73 3.84
N LYS A 69 -5.44 -11.27 5.04
CA LYS A 69 -6.29 -12.44 5.23
C LYS A 69 -7.75 -12.09 4.87
N PRO A 70 -8.49 -12.97 4.19
CA PRO A 70 -9.92 -12.80 3.99
C PRO A 70 -10.67 -12.59 5.32
N GLY A 71 -11.62 -11.66 5.34
CA GLY A 71 -12.37 -11.27 6.55
C GLY A 71 -11.76 -10.09 7.33
N SER A 72 -10.62 -9.53 6.89
CA SER A 72 -10.10 -8.26 7.38
C SER A 72 -10.90 -7.05 6.92
N THR A 73 -10.85 -5.97 7.70
CA THR A 73 -11.37 -4.65 7.31
C THR A 73 -10.24 -3.81 6.76
N ILE A 74 -10.38 -3.32 5.53
CA ILE A 74 -9.38 -2.50 4.86
C ILE A 74 -9.78 -1.03 4.93
N TYR A 75 -8.84 -0.17 5.30
CA TYR A 75 -8.95 1.29 5.23
C TYR A 75 -8.00 1.79 4.14
N THR A 76 -8.51 2.58 3.20
CA THR A 76 -7.72 3.13 2.08
C THR A 76 -8.39 4.41 1.59
N ASP A 77 -7.60 5.38 1.12
CA ASP A 77 -8.04 6.69 0.67
C ASP A 77 -8.28 6.78 -0.85
N GLY A 78 -7.82 5.78 -1.61
CA GLY A 78 -7.73 5.89 -3.07
C GLY A 78 -8.10 4.64 -3.86
N LEU A 79 -8.51 3.53 -3.22
CA LEU A 79 -9.00 2.35 -3.94
C LEU A 79 -10.45 2.56 -4.40
N LEU A 80 -10.66 3.33 -5.47
CA LEU A 80 -11.95 3.36 -6.16
C LEU A 80 -12.20 1.95 -6.72
N SER A 81 -13.28 1.33 -6.23
CA SER A 81 -13.75 0.00 -6.57
C SER A 81 -14.09 -0.16 -8.05
#